data_AF-A0A2V2XT48-F1
#
_entry.id   AF-A0A2V2XT48-F1
#
_cell.length_a   1.000
_cell.length_b   1.000
_cell.length_c   1.000
_cell.angle_alpha   90.00
_cell.angle_beta   90.00
_cell.angle_gamma   90.00
#
_symmetry.space_group_name_H-M   'P 1'
#
loop_
_entity.id
_entity.type
_entity.pdbx_description
1 polymer ?
#
loop_
_entity_poly.entity_id
_entity_poly.type
_entity_poly.pdbx_seq_one_letter_code
_entity_poly.pdbx_strand_id
1 'polypeptide(L)'
;MVLAAFMVGLTAVAAQIRFAIGPVPFTLQTSAVMLSGLILRPRYAFLAQALYLILIALGLPIASGLRGGLGVIVGYTGGYIVGFVLAAFIYSLLIEVYLRHRGARFLAHLSGRDLAVLFLLALPPLFIIYILGFVVFTIYAIPGTGIYRWAEGIYEQVVGSKGTDPLFIVFFASVLVFLPKDLVLACALMPPIAREISRILIRFGIHLR
;
A
#
# COMPACT_ATOMS: atom_id res chain seq x y z
N MET A 1 17.63 -0.16 -11.34
CA MET A 1 18.12 -0.58 -10.01
C MET A 1 18.12 0.55 -9.00
N VAL A 2 18.77 1.69 -9.26
CA VAL A 2 18.78 2.85 -8.35
C VAL A 2 17.37 3.29 -7.93
N LEU A 3 16.44 3.43 -8.88
CA LEU A 3 15.07 3.84 -8.57
C LEU A 3 14.29 2.80 -7.74
N ALA A 4 14.62 1.51 -7.85
CA ALA A 4 14.02 0.47 -7.02
C ALA A 4 14.52 0.57 -5.57
N ALA A 5 15.83 0.79 -5.37
CA ALA A 5 16.40 1.05 -4.04
C ALA A 5 15.83 2.33 -3.40
N PHE A 6 15.65 3.39 -4.19
CA PHE A 6 14.96 4.60 -3.74
C PHE A 6 13.52 4.31 -3.28
N MET A 7 12.77 3.50 -4.03
CA MET A 7 11.40 3.12 -3.63
C MET A 7 11.37 2.28 -2.36
N VAL A 8 12.37 1.44 -2.08
CA VAL A 8 12.51 0.73 -0.79
C VAL A 8 12.64 1.74 0.35
N GLY A 9 13.54 2.71 0.22
CA GLY A 9 13.75 3.76 1.21
C GLY A 9 12.50 4.63 1.39
N LEU A 10 11.83 4.98 0.29
CA LEU A 10 10.59 5.75 0.32
C LEU A 10 9.46 4.98 1.03
N THR A 11 9.30 3.67 0.78
CA THR A 11 8.35 2.83 1.50
C THR A 11 8.67 2.81 2.99
N ALA A 12 9.94 2.68 3.37
CA ALA A 12 10.38 2.68 4.78
C ALA A 12 10.06 4.01 5.49
N VAL A 13 10.34 5.14 4.84
CA VAL A 13 10.02 6.47 5.38
C VAL A 13 8.50 6.67 5.48
N ALA A 14 7.75 6.30 4.43
CA ALA A 14 6.30 6.41 4.41
C ALA A 14 5.62 5.50 5.46
N ALA A 15 6.24 4.37 5.83
CA ALA A 15 5.78 3.51 6.91
C ALA A 15 5.85 4.18 8.29
N GLN A 16 6.77 5.14 8.48
CA GLN A 16 6.91 5.88 9.75
C GLN A 16 5.90 7.02 9.88
N ILE A 17 5.38 7.54 8.77
CA ILE A 17 4.28 8.50 8.77
C ILE A 17 3.00 7.72 9.08
N ARG A 18 2.74 7.55 10.37
CA ARG A 18 1.64 6.72 10.90
C ARG A 18 0.82 7.46 11.95
N PHE A 19 -0.47 7.19 11.95
CA PHE A 19 -1.38 7.52 13.04
C PHE A 19 -1.72 6.23 13.79
N ALA A 20 -1.42 6.21 15.09
CA ALA A 20 -1.60 5.05 15.94
C ALA A 20 -3.04 4.98 16.46
N ILE A 21 -3.96 4.53 15.60
CA ILE A 21 -5.38 4.34 15.95
C ILE A 21 -5.67 2.96 16.57
N GLY A 22 -4.67 2.10 16.67
CA GLY A 22 -4.84 0.73 17.14
C GLY A 22 -3.65 -0.19 16.83
N PRO A 23 -3.87 -1.52 16.94
CA PRO A 23 -2.90 -2.53 16.54
C PRO A 23 -2.48 -2.35 15.09
N VAL A 24 -3.44 -2.11 14.19
CA VAL A 24 -3.17 -1.83 12.77
C VAL A 24 -2.93 -0.32 12.61
N PRO A 25 -1.70 0.10 12.29
CA PRO A 25 -1.38 1.51 12.16
C PRO A 25 -1.94 2.07 10.84
N PHE A 26 -2.43 3.29 10.89
CA PHE A 26 -2.84 4.03 9.71
C PHE A 26 -1.62 4.72 9.10
N THR A 27 -1.05 4.18 8.02
CA THR A 27 0.24 4.62 7.45
C THR A 27 0.11 5.21 6.05
N LEU A 28 1.14 5.93 5.59
CA LEU A 28 1.33 6.29 4.18
C LEU A 28 2.07 5.23 3.37
N GLN A 29 2.35 4.05 3.95
CA GLN A 29 3.16 3.01 3.32
C GLN A 29 2.54 2.51 2.01
N THR A 30 1.22 2.33 1.99
CA THR A 30 0.42 1.94 0.81
C THR A 30 0.61 2.91 -0.36
N SER A 31 0.79 4.20 -0.08
CA SER A 31 1.05 5.23 -1.10
C SER A 31 2.38 4.97 -1.81
N ALA A 32 3.46 4.76 -1.05
CA ALA A 32 4.77 4.45 -1.63
C ALA A 32 4.75 3.16 -2.45
N VAL A 33 3.97 2.16 -2.03
CA VAL A 33 3.76 0.91 -2.77
C VAL A 33 3.07 1.19 -4.11
N MET A 34 1.97 1.96 -4.12
CA MET A 34 1.29 2.34 -5.37
C MET A 34 2.21 3.17 -6.28
N LEU A 35 2.96 4.12 -5.71
CA LEU A 35 3.92 4.93 -6.45
C LEU A 35 5.02 4.08 -7.11
N SER A 36 5.50 3.05 -6.41
CA SER A 36 6.47 2.11 -6.96
C SER A 36 5.91 1.38 -8.18
N GLY A 37 4.64 0.97 -8.15
CA GLY A 37 3.96 0.36 -9.30
C GLY A 37 3.75 1.33 -10.46
N LEU A 38 3.47 2.60 -10.17
CA LEU A 38 3.27 3.63 -11.19
C LEU A 38 4.57 3.98 -11.95
N ILE A 39 5.70 4.00 -11.24
CA ILE A 39 6.98 4.50 -11.76
C ILE A 39 7.85 3.36 -12.32
N LEU A 40 8.03 2.28 -11.57
CA LEU A 40 8.97 1.20 -11.90
C LEU A 40 8.36 0.20 -12.88
N ARG A 41 9.14 -0.43 -13.76
CA ARG A 41 8.67 -1.59 -14.55
C ARG A 41 8.29 -2.77 -13.63
N PRO A 42 7.44 -3.73 -14.04
CA PRO A 42 6.86 -4.73 -13.13
C PRO A 42 7.90 -5.51 -12.33
N ARG A 43 8.96 -5.98 -13.01
CA ARG A 43 10.09 -6.66 -12.35
C ARG A 43 10.71 -5.83 -11.22
N TYR A 44 10.84 -4.52 -11.40
CA TYR A 44 11.48 -3.63 -10.44
C TYR A 44 10.53 -3.20 -9.33
N ALA A 45 9.23 -3.06 -9.63
CA ALA A 45 8.20 -2.82 -8.62
C ALA A 45 8.11 -4.01 -7.65
N PHE A 46 8.10 -5.24 -8.19
CA PHE A 46 8.17 -6.47 -7.41
C PHE A 46 9.43 -6.51 -6.55
N LEU A 47 10.61 -6.35 -7.17
CA LEU A 47 11.89 -6.41 -6.45
C LEU A 47 12.03 -5.34 -5.36
N ALA A 48 11.50 -4.13 -5.58
CA ALA A 48 11.53 -3.06 -4.58
C ALA A 48 10.73 -3.47 -3.33
N GLN A 49 9.49 -3.91 -3.49
CA GLN A 49 8.67 -4.28 -2.33
C GLN A 49 9.10 -5.62 -1.72
N ALA A 50 9.60 -6.57 -2.52
CA ALA A 50 10.17 -7.81 -2.01
C ALA A 50 11.43 -7.52 -1.17
N LEU A 51 12.31 -6.63 -1.63
CA LEU A 51 13.49 -6.23 -0.86
C LEU A 51 13.10 -5.53 0.44
N TYR A 52 12.10 -4.64 0.41
CA TYR A 52 11.56 -4.04 1.62
C TYR A 52 11.10 -5.09 2.64
N LEU A 53 10.36 -6.12 2.19
CA LEU A 53 9.91 -7.23 3.04
C LEU A 53 11.09 -8.06 3.57
N ILE A 54 12.09 -8.37 2.74
CA ILE A 54 13.28 -9.12 3.13
C ILE A 54 14.07 -8.35 4.20
N LEU A 55 14.26 -7.04 4.03
CA LEU A 55 14.96 -6.22 5.00
C LEU A 55 14.24 -6.19 6.35
N ILE A 56 12.90 -6.11 6.35
CA ILE A 56 12.11 -6.30 7.57
C ILE A 56 12.37 -7.68 8.17
N ALA A 57 12.31 -8.75 7.37
CA ALA A 57 12.53 -10.12 7.85
C ALA A 57 13.90 -10.29 8.53
N LEU A 58 14.93 -9.66 7.97
CA LEU A 58 16.30 -9.64 8.50
C LEU A 58 16.46 -8.81 9.80
N GLY A 59 15.40 -8.17 10.28
CA GLY A 59 15.41 -7.44 11.54
C GLY A 59 15.58 -5.94 11.41
N LEU A 60 15.66 -5.37 10.21
CA LEU A 60 15.81 -3.92 10.07
C LEU A 60 14.53 -3.21 10.56
N PRO A 61 14.66 -2.16 11.38
CA PRO A 61 13.53 -1.44 11.98
C PRO A 61 12.89 -0.45 11.01
N ILE A 62 12.49 -0.93 9.83
CA ILE A 62 11.96 -0.11 8.74
C ILE A 62 10.45 -0.27 8.53
N ALA A 63 9.83 -1.26 9.20
CA ALA A 63 8.38 -1.37 9.22
C ALA A 63 7.77 -0.29 10.11
N SER A 64 6.45 -0.12 10.00
CA SER A 64 5.74 0.94 10.74
C SER A 64 5.98 0.88 12.25
N GLY A 65 6.38 2.02 12.83
CA GLY A 65 6.72 2.12 14.24
C GLY A 65 8.10 1.58 14.58
N LEU A 66 9.06 1.72 13.65
CA LEU A 66 10.44 1.22 13.76
C LEU A 66 10.51 -0.26 14.14
N ARG A 67 9.57 -1.05 13.61
CA ARG A 67 9.51 -2.50 13.84
C ARG A 67 10.33 -3.24 12.79
N GLY A 68 10.87 -4.39 13.19
CA GLY A 68 11.61 -5.30 12.33
C GLY A 68 11.48 -6.74 12.82
N GLY A 69 11.96 -7.67 12.01
CA GLY A 69 11.99 -9.10 12.29
C GLY A 69 10.80 -9.86 11.72
N LEU A 70 10.92 -11.19 11.73
CA LEU A 70 9.89 -12.10 11.22
C LEU A 70 8.52 -11.90 11.89
N GLY A 71 8.50 -11.48 13.16
CA GLY A 71 7.27 -11.17 13.91
C GLY A 71 6.35 -10.15 13.22
N VAL A 72 6.92 -9.20 12.46
CA VAL A 72 6.14 -8.22 11.69
C VAL A 72 5.42 -8.87 10.51
N ILE A 73 6.02 -9.90 9.92
CA ILE A 73 5.52 -10.61 8.74
C ILE A 73 4.53 -11.70 9.14
N VAL A 74 4.80 -12.41 10.24
CA VAL A 74 3.88 -13.45 10.72
C VAL A 74 2.72 -12.88 11.54
N GLY A 75 2.84 -11.66 12.08
CA GLY A 75 1.82 -11.04 12.93
C GLY A 75 0.57 -10.55 12.19
N TYR A 76 -0.34 -9.90 12.93
CA TYR A 76 -1.66 -9.48 12.46
C TYR A 76 -1.64 -8.48 11.28
N THR A 77 -0.54 -7.75 11.07
CA THR A 77 -0.36 -6.86 9.89
C THR A 77 0.32 -7.54 8.71
N GLY A 78 0.78 -8.78 8.88
CA GLY A 78 1.60 -9.49 7.90
C GLY A 78 0.98 -9.58 6.51
N GLY A 79 -0.33 -9.86 6.45
CA GLY A 79 -1.08 -9.99 5.21
C GLY A 79 -1.02 -8.74 4.32
N TYR A 80 -1.06 -7.53 4.92
CA TYR A 80 -0.92 -6.28 4.18
C TYR A 80 0.48 -6.12 3.59
N ILE A 81 1.52 -6.42 4.38
CA ILE A 81 2.91 -6.23 3.98
C ILE A 81 3.29 -7.20 2.87
N VAL A 82 2.87 -8.46 2.98
CA VAL A 82 3.02 -9.44 1.90
C VAL A 82 2.23 -9.01 0.66
N GLY A 83 1.01 -8.49 0.86
CA GLY A 83 0.18 -7.96 -0.22
C GLY A 83 0.83 -6.80 -0.99
N PHE A 84 1.69 -6.00 -0.37
CA PHE A 84 2.40 -4.90 -1.05
C PHE A 84 3.27 -5.38 -2.22
N VAL A 85 3.88 -6.56 -2.09
CA VAL A 85 4.73 -7.12 -3.15
C VAL A 85 3.91 -7.41 -4.41
N LEU A 86 2.78 -8.10 -4.23
CA LEU A 86 1.87 -8.44 -5.33
C LEU A 86 1.17 -7.21 -5.89
N ALA A 87 0.75 -6.30 -5.03
CA ALA A 87 0.05 -5.08 -5.41
C ALA A 87 0.92 -4.15 -6.27
N ALA A 88 2.19 -3.93 -5.89
CA ALA A 88 3.11 -3.12 -6.70
C ALA A 88 3.39 -3.76 -8.07
N PHE A 89 3.56 -5.09 -8.11
CA PHE A 89 3.76 -5.82 -9.36
C PHE A 89 2.54 -5.70 -10.29
N ILE A 90 1.34 -5.98 -9.77
CA ILE A 90 0.09 -5.94 -10.54
C ILE A 90 -0.21 -4.52 -11.01
N TYR A 91 -0.06 -3.53 -10.13
CA TYR A 91 -0.26 -2.15 -10.53
C TYR A 91 0.70 -1.76 -11.65
N SER A 92 1.99 -2.11 -11.52
CA SER A 92 2.96 -1.84 -12.57
C SER A 92 2.64 -2.54 -13.90
N LEU A 93 2.10 -3.75 -13.86
CA LEU A 93 1.71 -4.49 -15.05
C LEU A 93 0.54 -3.80 -15.76
N LEU A 94 -0.50 -3.43 -15.00
CA LEU A 94 -1.65 -2.67 -15.52
C LEU A 94 -1.22 -1.33 -16.12
N ILE A 95 -0.32 -0.63 -15.45
CA ILE A 95 0.26 0.62 -15.94
C ILE A 95 1.10 0.38 -17.20
N GLU A 96 1.92 -0.68 -17.28
CA GLU A 96 2.71 -0.96 -18.49
C GLU A 96 1.81 -1.22 -19.71
N VAL A 97 0.71 -1.95 -19.53
CA VAL A 97 -0.29 -2.18 -20.58
C VAL A 97 -0.94 -0.87 -21.00
N TYR A 98 -1.36 -0.04 -20.05
CA TYR A 98 -2.00 1.24 -20.33
C TYR A 98 -1.06 2.25 -21.03
N LEU A 99 0.21 2.26 -20.65
CA LEU A 99 1.21 3.21 -21.17
C LEU A 99 1.90 2.76 -22.46
N ARG A 100 1.62 1.55 -22.96
CA ARG A 100 2.32 0.93 -24.10
C ARG A 100 2.39 1.83 -25.35
N HIS A 101 1.40 2.69 -25.56
CA HIS A 101 1.30 3.60 -26.70
C HIS A 101 1.45 5.10 -26.34
N ARG A 102 1.66 5.43 -25.05
CA ARG A 102 1.62 6.81 -24.53
C ARG A 102 2.99 7.47 -24.37
N GLY A 103 4.08 6.72 -24.61
CA GLY A 103 5.47 7.20 -24.57
C GLY A 103 5.97 7.54 -23.15
N ALA A 104 7.29 7.62 -22.98
CA ALA A 104 7.96 7.79 -21.68
C ALA A 104 7.64 9.10 -20.93
N ARG A 105 7.02 10.08 -21.60
CA ARG A 105 6.67 11.40 -21.04
C ARG A 105 5.23 11.51 -20.55
N PHE A 106 4.46 10.43 -20.60
CA PHE A 106 3.05 10.44 -20.21
C PHE A 106 2.82 10.92 -18.77
N LEU A 107 3.61 10.40 -17.82
CA LEU A 107 3.49 10.76 -16.40
C LEU A 107 3.75 12.26 -16.16
N ALA A 108 4.51 12.93 -17.05
CA ALA A 108 4.75 14.37 -16.96
C ALA A 108 3.54 15.23 -17.39
N HIS A 109 2.59 14.66 -18.15
CA HIS A 109 1.46 15.35 -18.78
C HIS A 109 0.14 14.60 -18.57
N LEU A 110 -0.24 14.38 -17.31
CA LEU A 110 -1.50 13.71 -16.96
C LEU A 110 -2.70 14.62 -17.21
N SER A 111 -3.67 14.16 -18.00
CA SER A 111 -4.99 14.78 -18.14
C SER A 111 -5.95 14.30 -17.05
N GLY A 112 -7.10 14.98 -16.87
CA GLY A 112 -8.13 14.54 -15.93
C GLY A 112 -8.68 13.14 -16.22
N ARG A 113 -8.76 12.76 -17.51
CA ARG A 113 -9.14 11.40 -17.92
C ARG A 113 -8.10 10.37 -17.47
N ASP A 114 -6.82 10.71 -17.60
CA ASP A 114 -5.74 9.81 -17.20
C ASP A 114 -5.77 9.58 -15.68
N LEU A 115 -6.07 10.60 -14.87
CA LEU A 115 -6.28 10.45 -13.43
C LEU A 115 -7.42 9.47 -13.10
N ALA A 116 -8.54 9.55 -13.81
CA ALA A 116 -9.66 8.63 -13.63
C ALA A 116 -9.29 7.18 -14.01
N VAL A 117 -8.50 6.98 -15.07
CA VAL A 117 -8.01 5.65 -15.43
C VAL A 117 -7.04 5.13 -14.38
N LEU A 118 -6.10 5.95 -13.92
CA LEU A 118 -5.15 5.57 -12.86
C LEU A 118 -5.87 5.21 -11.55
N PHE A 119 -6.97 5.90 -11.23
CA PHE A 119 -7.87 5.56 -10.12
C PHE A 119 -8.42 4.14 -10.29
N LEU A 120 -9.01 3.83 -11.45
CA LEU A 120 -9.61 2.52 -11.70
C LEU A 120 -8.56 1.40 -11.69
N LEU A 121 -7.37 1.66 -12.25
CA LEU A 121 -6.26 0.71 -12.25
C LEU A 121 -5.66 0.48 -10.86
N ALA A 122 -5.88 1.38 -9.90
CA ALA A 122 -5.45 1.22 -8.52
C ALA A 122 -6.40 0.33 -7.69
N LEU A 123 -7.63 0.05 -8.16
CA LEU A 123 -8.58 -0.78 -7.42
C LEU A 123 -8.12 -2.25 -7.29
N PRO A 124 -7.68 -2.96 -8.35
CA PRO A 124 -7.19 -4.34 -8.24
C PRO A 124 -6.02 -4.53 -7.25
N PRO A 125 -4.94 -3.71 -7.28
CA PRO A 125 -3.84 -3.88 -6.33
C PRO A 125 -4.25 -3.54 -4.88
N LEU A 126 -5.13 -2.55 -4.67
CA LEU A 126 -5.68 -2.28 -3.34
C LEU A 126 -6.53 -3.45 -2.83
N PHE A 127 -7.38 -4.03 -3.68
CA PHE A 127 -8.17 -5.20 -3.33
C PHE A 127 -7.28 -6.35 -2.83
N ILE A 128 -6.13 -6.58 -3.47
CA ILE A 128 -5.18 -7.62 -3.07
C ILE A 128 -4.54 -7.33 -1.71
N ILE A 129 -4.17 -6.08 -1.44
CA ILE A 129 -3.65 -5.68 -0.13
C ILE A 129 -4.67 -5.97 0.96
N TYR A 130 -5.92 -5.57 0.73
CA TYR A 130 -6.98 -5.67 1.71
C TYR A 130 -7.48 -7.09 1.93
N ILE A 131 -7.59 -7.90 0.88
CA ILE A 131 -8.02 -9.30 1.03
C ILE A 131 -6.99 -10.13 1.79
N LEU A 132 -5.69 -9.97 1.48
CA LEU A 132 -4.62 -10.67 2.19
C LEU A 132 -4.49 -10.17 3.62
N GLY A 133 -4.60 -8.85 3.82
CA GLY A 133 -4.65 -8.23 5.14
C GLY A 133 -5.79 -8.77 6.00
N PHE A 134 -7.01 -8.78 5.46
CA PHE A 134 -8.21 -9.28 6.14
C PHE A 134 -8.11 -10.77 6.49
N VAL A 135 -7.65 -11.60 5.55
CA VAL A 135 -7.48 -13.06 5.79
C VAL A 135 -6.53 -13.29 6.95
N VAL A 136 -5.36 -12.65 6.95
CA VAL A 136 -4.39 -12.81 8.05
C VAL A 136 -4.94 -12.21 9.35
N PHE A 137 -5.54 -11.03 9.29
CA PHE A 137 -6.07 -10.36 10.48
C PHE A 137 -7.18 -11.17 11.17
N THR A 138 -8.03 -11.87 10.41
CA THR A 138 -9.10 -12.75 10.93
C THR A 138 -8.54 -13.92 11.75
N ILE A 139 -7.35 -14.42 11.40
CA ILE A 139 -6.68 -15.49 12.17
C ILE A 139 -6.31 -15.01 13.58
N TYR A 140 -6.07 -13.70 13.75
CA TYR A 140 -5.67 -13.09 15.02
C TYR A 140 -6.83 -12.44 15.79
N ALA A 141 -7.84 -11.93 15.08
CA ALA A 141 -8.97 -11.21 15.64
C ALA A 141 -10.13 -12.15 16.01
N ILE A 142 -9.84 -13.17 16.82
CA ILE A 142 -10.83 -14.15 17.29
C ILE A 142 -11.64 -13.56 18.47
N PRO A 143 -12.96 -13.79 18.58
CA PRO A 143 -13.76 -13.37 19.73
C PRO A 143 -13.11 -13.72 21.08
N GLY A 144 -13.06 -12.75 21.99
CA GLY A 144 -12.38 -12.86 23.29
C GLY A 144 -10.91 -12.42 23.31
N THR A 145 -10.26 -12.23 22.15
CA THR A 145 -8.91 -11.68 22.08
C THR A 145 -8.88 -10.16 22.26
N GLY A 146 -7.71 -9.61 22.62
CA GLY A 146 -7.52 -8.16 22.70
C GLY A 146 -7.67 -7.45 21.35
N ILE A 147 -7.28 -8.12 20.25
CA ILE A 147 -7.38 -7.59 18.88
C ILE A 147 -8.84 -7.49 18.46
N TYR A 148 -9.64 -8.51 18.76
CA TYR A 148 -11.08 -8.49 18.48
C TYR A 148 -11.81 -7.41 19.28
N ARG A 149 -11.49 -7.24 20.57
CA ARG A 149 -12.06 -6.16 21.40
C ARG A 149 -11.74 -4.77 20.85
N TRP A 150 -10.55 -4.58 20.27
CA TRP A 150 -10.23 -3.34 19.57
C TRP A 150 -11.07 -3.17 18.29
N ALA A 151 -11.26 -4.23 17.50
CA ALA A 151 -12.09 -4.20 16.31
C ALA A 151 -13.56 -3.86 16.63
N GLU A 152 -14.11 -4.44 17.69
CA GLU A 152 -15.43 -4.09 18.23
C GLU A 152 -15.50 -2.63 18.65
N GLY A 153 -14.50 -2.13 19.38
CA GLY A 153 -14.46 -0.73 19.81
C GLY A 153 -14.47 0.25 18.63
N ILE A 154 -13.71 -0.04 17.57
CA ILE A 154 -13.71 0.78 16.35
C ILE A 154 -15.05 0.70 15.62
N TYR A 155 -15.65 -0.49 15.54
CA TYR A 155 -16.98 -0.67 14.96
C TYR A 155 -18.03 0.14 15.71
N GLU A 156 -18.08 0.01 17.04
CA GLU A 156 -19.03 0.73 17.90
C GLU A 156 -18.84 2.25 17.80
N GLN A 157 -17.60 2.74 17.74
CA GLN A 157 -17.31 4.17 17.60
C GLN A 157 -17.81 4.76 16.29
N VAL A 158 -17.73 4.01 15.18
CA VAL A 158 -18.10 4.52 13.85
C VAL A 158 -19.57 4.26 13.52
N VAL A 159 -20.11 3.10 13.91
CA VAL A 159 -21.48 2.66 13.57
C VAL A 159 -22.49 3.02 14.67
N GLY A 160 -22.04 3.24 15.91
CA GLY A 160 -22.91 3.61 17.03
C GLY A 160 -23.76 2.46 17.59
N SER A 161 -23.51 1.22 17.18
CA SER A 161 -24.19 0.03 17.68
C SER A 161 -23.22 -1.14 17.84
N LYS A 162 -23.57 -2.09 18.71
CA LYS A 162 -22.80 -3.32 18.86
C LYS A 162 -23.01 -4.20 17.64
N GLY A 163 -21.92 -4.65 17.03
CA GLY A 163 -21.97 -5.58 15.92
C GLY A 163 -22.45 -6.95 16.37
N THR A 164 -23.28 -7.60 15.56
CA THR A 164 -23.78 -8.96 15.82
C THR A 164 -23.00 -10.04 15.10
N ASP A 165 -22.37 -9.71 13.97
CA ASP A 165 -21.55 -10.63 13.17
C ASP A 165 -20.04 -10.37 13.39
N PRO A 166 -19.31 -11.29 14.06
CA PRO A 166 -17.87 -11.16 14.29
C PRO A 166 -17.06 -10.97 13.01
N LEU A 167 -17.44 -11.64 11.91
CA LEU A 167 -16.69 -11.55 10.65
C LEU A 167 -16.82 -10.16 10.04
N PHE A 168 -18.02 -9.59 10.08
CA PHE A 168 -18.28 -8.24 9.61
C PHE A 168 -17.55 -7.18 10.43
N ILE A 169 -17.49 -7.32 11.76
CA ILE A 169 -16.73 -6.41 12.63
C ILE A 169 -15.24 -6.41 12.26
N VAL A 170 -14.67 -7.62 12.09
CA VAL A 170 -13.27 -7.78 11.69
C VAL A 170 -13.03 -7.20 10.29
N PHE A 171 -13.93 -7.44 9.34
CA PHE A 171 -13.86 -6.87 7.99
C PHE A 171 -13.92 -5.34 8.04
N PHE A 172 -14.83 -4.78 8.82
CA PHE A 172 -15.00 -3.35 8.99
C PHE A 172 -13.71 -2.69 9.53
N ALA A 173 -13.20 -3.22 10.64
CA ALA A 173 -12.02 -2.67 11.31
C ALA A 173 -10.74 -2.81 10.47
N SER A 174 -10.62 -3.86 9.66
CA SER A 174 -9.40 -4.18 8.90
C SER A 174 -9.41 -3.66 7.46
N VAL A 175 -10.58 -3.43 6.86
CA VAL A 175 -10.72 -2.98 5.47
C VAL A 175 -11.40 -1.62 5.40
N LEU A 176 -12.64 -1.51 5.86
CA LEU A 176 -13.48 -0.33 5.61
C LEU A 176 -12.94 0.95 6.27
N VAL A 177 -12.32 0.84 7.44
CA VAL A 177 -11.71 1.98 8.13
C VAL A 177 -10.51 2.56 7.35
N PHE A 178 -9.77 1.72 6.64
CA PHE A 178 -8.55 2.14 5.95
C PHE A 178 -8.75 2.41 4.46
N LEU A 179 -9.78 1.83 3.83
CA LEU A 179 -9.98 1.93 2.39
C LEU A 179 -10.18 3.38 1.88
N PRO A 180 -10.97 4.26 2.54
CA PRO A 180 -11.19 5.62 2.07
C PRO A 180 -9.90 6.41 1.90
N LYS A 181 -8.98 6.31 2.86
CA LYS A 181 -7.70 7.02 2.78
C LYS A 181 -6.83 6.51 1.64
N ASP A 182 -6.79 5.21 1.38
CA ASP A 182 -5.93 4.64 0.36
C ASP A 182 -6.47 4.93 -1.04
N LEU A 183 -7.78 4.99 -1.20
CA LEU A 183 -8.41 5.48 -2.42
C LEU A 183 -8.07 6.95 -2.67
N VAL A 184 -8.18 7.81 -1.64
CA VAL A 184 -7.80 9.22 -1.78
C VAL A 184 -6.31 9.37 -2.11
N LEU A 185 -5.44 8.63 -1.42
CA LEU A 185 -4.00 8.71 -1.63
C LEU A 185 -3.59 8.20 -3.01
N ALA A 186 -4.12 7.06 -3.44
CA ALA A 186 -3.82 6.48 -4.76
C ALA A 186 -4.20 7.42 -5.91
N CYS A 187 -5.22 8.26 -5.72
CA CYS A 187 -5.86 8.97 -6.82
C CYS A 187 -5.57 10.47 -6.82
N ALA A 188 -5.53 11.10 -5.63
CA ALA A 188 -5.23 12.51 -5.49
C ALA A 188 -3.74 12.77 -5.33
N LEU A 189 -3.02 11.93 -4.57
CA LEU A 189 -1.64 12.23 -4.16
C LEU A 189 -0.60 11.56 -5.06
N MET A 190 -0.79 10.30 -5.42
CA MET A 190 0.24 9.54 -6.16
C MET A 190 0.50 10.06 -7.58
N PRO A 191 -0.51 10.41 -8.40
CA PRO A 191 -0.25 10.86 -9.76
C PRO A 191 0.53 12.19 -9.85
N PRO A 192 0.23 13.24 -9.04
CA PRO A 192 1.07 14.45 -8.98
C PRO A 192 2.50 14.18 -8.52
N ILE A 193 2.70 13.32 -7.51
CA ILE A 193 4.04 12.94 -7.06
C ILE A 193 4.80 12.20 -8.16
N ALA A 194 4.15 11.25 -8.83
CA ALA A 194 4.74 10.52 -9.95
C ALA A 194 5.10 11.47 -11.11
N ARG A 195 4.26 12.48 -11.36
CA ARG A 195 4.51 13.54 -12.33
C ARG A 195 5.76 14.33 -11.98
N GLU A 196 5.93 14.73 -10.73
CA GLU A 196 7.11 15.49 -10.30
C GLU A 196 8.39 14.66 -10.40
N ILE A 197 8.36 13.44 -9.86
CA ILE A 197 9.49 12.51 -9.95
C ILE A 197 9.86 12.25 -11.42
N SER A 198 8.85 12.06 -12.28
CA SER A 198 9.07 11.87 -13.72
C SER A 198 9.75 13.08 -14.37
N ARG A 199 9.28 14.30 -14.07
CA ARG A 199 9.90 15.54 -14.59
C ARG A 199 11.35 15.67 -14.15
N ILE A 200 11.64 15.39 -12.88
CA ILE A 200 13.00 15.44 -12.33
C ILE A 200 13.90 14.42 -13.03
N LEU A 201 13.45 13.17 -13.14
CA LEU A 201 14.22 12.10 -13.78
C LEU A 201 14.55 12.42 -15.26
N ILE A 202 13.56 12.95 -16.00
CA ILE A 202 13.76 13.37 -17.39
C ILE A 202 14.81 14.48 -17.51
N ARG A 203 14.84 15.45 -16.56
CA ARG A 203 15.87 16.51 -16.53
C ARG A 203 17.28 15.95 -16.34
N PHE A 204 17.42 14.84 -15.62
CA PHE A 204 18.69 14.12 -15.46
C PHE A 204 19.01 13.14 -16.59
N GLY A 205 18.23 13.14 -17.68
CA GLY A 205 18.40 12.20 -18.81
C GLY A 205 17.93 10.78 -18.51
N ILE A 206 17.33 10.52 -17.34
CA ILE A 206 16.84 9.20 -16.94
C ILE A 206 15.46 9.00 -17.56
N HIS A 207 15.37 8.11 -18.54
CA HIS A 207 14.11 7.79 -19.18
C HIS A 207 13.33 6.77 -18.35
N LEU A 208 12.07 7.08 -18.06
CA LEU A 208 11.16 6.18 -17.37
C LEU A 208 10.62 5.14 -18.35
N ARG A 209 11.10 3.91 -18.15
CA ARG A 209 10.70 2.68 -18.85
C ARG A 209 11.17 2.55 -20.30
#